data_AF-A0A918KJS1-F1
#
_entry.id   AF-A0A918KJS1-F1
#
_cell.length_a   1.000
_cell.length_b   1.000
_cell.length_c   1.000
_cell.angle_alpha   90.00
_cell.angle_beta   90.00
_cell.angle_gamma   90.00
#
_symmetry.space_group_name_H-M   'P 1'
#
loop_
_entity.id
_entity.type
_entity.pdbx_description
1 polymer ?
#
loop_
_entity_poly.entity_id
_entity_poly.type
_entity_poly.pdbx_seq_one_letter_code
_entity_poly.pdbx_strand_id
1 'polypeptide(L)'
;MSPEELEELLGDPYDGANPYGFAAAVARDERDAFPEELVAALRGAGFHLNYLPREWGGRFESFDRSMLLVRTAARRDLNVMPGTMFGITAATCLALHGSPEQQKHAADLLGRGGAVGFALSEAEHGSDLLANAARLEPADGGWTLTGDKWLVGLGRRCEAVYVVARTGERGPGAFSAVLLDLTERDVDRGPAVPVGGMRGIDFAHLRFDRFPVPAHALVGREGQALESVMKAQQVVRVMSMAGSLGCADTALRLTLDFAAGRRVGRQTVLDSPHPRRELALASAALLAADVTALAAARGIHVAPEVFSVWGCAAKHVVAESAEELMRRCGTVLATRAVLRTEGPGGGLFQKLQRDAAVVRVVDTSTLANLRSYAGQLPTLVGAADSGDAVSLVRRVFDLDAPLPPYAPERLDLSARGRDPVTAALGTVAPEALARLAAQGDAGTADLVTRLVSAAGGLPAEAAAADRHTGLADLAERFAWLHAAACCLYLWWANPERSLFGTEPGSAAWLGACLAHLLARADRVDPRREAAAQLPAADVTAGLRERGLLFSALPVRLARPS
;
A
#
# COMPACT_ATOMS: atom_id res chain seq x y z
N MET A 1 11.87 16.95 -6.37
CA MET A 1 12.53 15.79 -5.75
C MET A 1 12.20 14.55 -6.55
N SER A 2 13.20 13.91 -7.13
CA SER A 2 13.14 12.54 -7.63
C SER A 2 13.46 11.53 -6.53
N PRO A 3 13.12 10.25 -6.71
CA PRO A 3 13.58 9.17 -5.81
C PRO A 3 15.11 9.08 -5.68
N GLU A 4 15.87 9.37 -6.72
CA GLU A 4 17.33 9.41 -6.68
C GLU A 4 17.86 10.57 -5.83
N GLU A 5 17.31 11.78 -6.00
CA GLU A 5 17.64 12.95 -5.17
C GLU A 5 17.31 12.67 -3.69
N LEU A 6 16.25 11.91 -3.43
CA LEU A 6 15.88 11.46 -2.09
C LEU A 6 16.89 10.45 -1.52
N GLU A 7 17.35 9.47 -2.30
CA GLU A 7 18.40 8.54 -1.86
C GLU A 7 19.72 9.26 -1.59
N GLU A 8 20.10 10.23 -2.43
CA GLU A 8 21.28 11.06 -2.23
C GLU A 8 21.18 11.89 -0.94
N LEU A 9 20.04 12.52 -0.68
CA LEU A 9 19.77 13.25 0.56
C LEU A 9 19.90 12.35 1.80
N LEU A 10 19.39 11.12 1.72
CA LEU A 10 19.38 10.20 2.84
C LEU A 10 20.71 9.46 3.04
N GLY A 11 21.65 9.55 2.09
CA GLY A 11 23.00 9.01 2.19
C GLY A 11 23.07 7.49 2.31
N ASP A 12 24.26 6.96 2.60
CA ASP A 12 24.51 5.53 2.78
C ASP A 12 23.72 4.97 4.00
N PRO A 13 22.77 4.03 3.83
CA PRO A 13 22.02 3.48 4.95
C PRO A 13 22.85 2.60 5.88
N TYR A 14 24.02 2.11 5.45
CA TYR A 14 24.89 1.24 6.24
C TYR A 14 25.93 2.00 7.06
N ASP A 15 26.15 3.29 6.79
CA ASP A 15 27.00 4.14 7.61
C ASP A 15 26.39 4.31 9.01
N GLY A 16 27.12 3.84 10.03
CA GLY A 16 26.70 3.92 11.43
C GLY A 16 26.61 5.35 11.97
N ALA A 17 27.23 6.34 11.31
CA ALA A 17 27.12 7.75 11.65
C ALA A 17 25.92 8.45 10.97
N ASN A 18 25.29 7.82 9.97
CA ASN A 18 24.16 8.41 9.26
C ASN A 18 22.90 8.45 10.16
N PRO A 19 22.36 9.64 10.49
CA PRO A 19 21.16 9.77 11.32
C PRO A 19 19.88 9.21 10.65
N TYR A 20 19.93 8.97 9.34
CA TYR A 20 18.85 8.41 8.54
C TYR A 20 19.08 6.92 8.21
N GLY A 21 20.23 6.37 8.62
CA GLY A 21 20.64 5.01 8.35
C GLY A 21 19.97 3.96 9.23
N PHE A 22 20.33 2.70 8.98
CA PHE A 22 19.74 1.54 9.63
C PHE A 22 20.03 1.49 11.14
N ALA A 23 21.25 1.83 11.55
CA ALA A 23 21.62 1.89 12.96
C ALA A 23 20.78 2.92 13.73
N ALA A 24 20.55 4.10 13.15
CA ALA A 24 19.69 5.12 13.74
C ALA A 24 18.23 4.68 13.81
N ALA A 25 17.70 4.01 12.78
CA ALA A 25 16.36 3.45 12.78
C ALA A 25 16.13 2.41 13.89
N VAL A 26 17.09 1.50 14.10
CA VAL A 26 17.04 0.53 15.20
C VAL A 26 17.11 1.22 16.56
N ALA A 27 18.05 2.16 16.74
CA ALA A 27 18.21 2.88 18.01
C ALA A 27 16.94 3.69 18.38
N ARG A 28 16.24 4.26 17.40
CA ARG A 28 14.95 4.95 17.61
C ARG A 28 13.84 3.98 18.01
N ASP A 29 13.76 2.81 17.37
CA ASP A 29 12.78 1.77 17.72
C ASP A 29 12.96 1.24 19.15
N GLU A 30 14.21 1.01 19.61
CA GLU A 30 14.49 0.60 20.99
C GLU A 30 13.98 1.63 22.01
N ARG A 31 14.12 2.92 21.69
CA ARG A 31 13.72 4.03 22.57
C ARG A 31 12.25 4.43 22.44
N ASP A 32 11.48 3.78 21.56
CA ASP A 32 10.11 4.20 21.21
C ASP A 32 10.06 5.69 20.78
N ALA A 33 11.06 6.12 20.01
CA ALA A 33 11.29 7.53 19.71
C ALA A 33 10.80 7.91 18.31
N PHE A 34 10.09 9.03 18.22
CA PHE A 34 9.68 9.62 16.94
C PHE A 34 10.91 9.99 16.07
N PRO A 35 10.87 9.76 14.75
CA PRO A 35 11.98 10.05 13.83
C PRO A 35 12.15 11.55 13.54
N GLU A 36 12.42 12.38 14.54
CA GLU A 36 12.49 13.86 14.39
C GLU A 36 13.49 14.28 13.31
N GLU A 37 14.72 13.77 13.33
CA GLU A 37 15.78 14.17 12.39
C GLU A 37 15.45 13.79 10.95
N LEU A 38 14.95 12.56 10.75
CA LEU A 38 14.55 12.07 9.43
C LEU A 38 13.34 12.84 8.90
N VAL A 39 12.33 13.07 9.74
CA VAL A 39 11.14 13.83 9.36
C VAL A 39 11.50 15.29 9.03
N ALA A 40 12.37 15.91 9.81
CA ALA A 40 12.83 17.27 9.56
C ALA A 40 13.60 17.38 8.23
N ALA A 41 14.50 16.45 7.94
CA ALA A 41 15.24 16.43 6.67
C ALA A 41 14.30 16.31 5.47
N LEU A 42 13.33 15.40 5.55
CA LEU A 42 12.35 15.17 4.49
C LEU A 42 11.40 16.35 4.31
N ARG A 43 10.94 16.98 5.39
CA ARG A 43 10.13 18.20 5.34
C ARG A 43 10.91 19.35 4.71
N GLY A 44 12.17 19.54 5.10
CA GLY A 44 13.07 20.55 4.50
C GLY A 44 13.24 20.37 3.00
N ALA A 45 13.19 19.12 2.52
CA ALA A 45 13.26 18.79 1.11
C ALA A 45 11.89 18.85 0.37
N GLY A 46 10.81 19.13 1.10
CA GLY A 46 9.44 19.20 0.59
C GLY A 46 8.81 17.83 0.28
N PHE A 47 9.29 16.76 0.92
CA PHE A 47 8.75 15.41 0.76
C PHE A 47 7.27 15.36 1.14
N HIS A 48 6.85 15.94 2.27
CA HIS A 48 5.46 15.94 2.74
C HIS A 48 4.47 16.59 1.76
N LEU A 49 4.95 17.41 0.82
CA LEU A 49 4.10 18.02 -0.21
C LEU A 49 3.67 17.04 -1.31
N ASN A 50 4.24 15.83 -1.35
CA ASN A 50 4.07 14.89 -2.46
C ASN A 50 2.67 14.26 -2.58
N TYR A 51 1.79 14.44 -1.59
CA TYR A 51 0.38 14.00 -1.63
C TYR A 51 -0.62 15.15 -1.62
N LEU A 52 -0.15 16.38 -1.45
CA LEU A 52 -1.02 17.55 -1.39
C LEU A 52 -1.34 18.05 -2.80
N PRO A 53 -2.60 18.41 -3.09
CA PRO A 53 -2.99 19.02 -4.35
C PRO A 53 -2.19 20.30 -4.64
N ARG A 54 -1.99 20.63 -5.91
CA ARG A 54 -1.19 21.79 -6.33
C ARG A 54 -1.86 23.11 -5.94
N GLU A 55 -3.19 23.15 -5.96
CA GLU A 55 -4.01 24.26 -5.47
C GLU A 55 -3.82 24.54 -3.98
N TRP A 56 -3.32 23.58 -3.21
CA TRP A 56 -2.99 23.72 -1.79
C TRP A 56 -1.49 24.04 -1.57
N GLY A 57 -0.77 24.44 -2.63
CA GLY A 57 0.68 24.65 -2.58
C GLY A 57 1.49 23.34 -2.55
N GLY A 58 0.83 22.20 -2.82
CA GLY A 58 1.45 20.90 -2.86
C GLY A 58 2.27 20.61 -4.12
N ARG A 59 2.89 19.44 -4.14
CA ARG A 59 3.74 18.94 -5.23
C ARG A 59 3.26 17.58 -5.76
N PHE A 60 2.03 17.17 -5.46
CA PHE A 60 1.46 15.95 -6.02
C PHE A 60 1.43 16.02 -7.56
N GLU A 61 1.83 14.93 -8.19
CA GLU A 61 1.83 14.77 -9.65
C GLU A 61 0.96 13.60 -10.05
N SER A 62 1.28 12.44 -9.50
CA SER A 62 0.55 11.19 -9.72
C SER A 62 0.83 10.22 -8.58
N PHE A 63 -0.08 9.27 -8.39
CA PHE A 63 0.03 8.27 -7.33
C PHE A 63 1.18 7.29 -7.56
N ASP A 64 1.54 6.95 -8.80
CA ASP A 64 2.69 6.10 -9.08
C ASP A 64 4.03 6.78 -8.73
N ARG A 65 4.16 8.09 -9.02
CA ARG A 65 5.32 8.88 -8.60
C ARG A 65 5.39 9.06 -7.09
N SER A 66 4.27 9.38 -6.44
CA SER A 66 4.18 9.48 -4.97
C SER A 66 4.49 8.14 -4.29
N MET A 67 3.93 7.03 -4.80
CA MET A 67 4.22 5.68 -4.33
C MET A 67 5.71 5.36 -4.41
N LEU A 68 6.39 5.71 -5.52
CA LEU A 68 7.81 5.46 -5.68
C LEU A 68 8.67 6.26 -4.68
N LEU A 69 8.33 7.53 -4.43
CA LEU A 69 8.98 8.36 -3.42
C LEU A 69 8.79 7.80 -2.01
N VAL A 70 7.54 7.45 -1.64
CA VAL A 70 7.23 6.88 -0.32
C VAL A 70 7.92 5.56 -0.10
N ARG A 71 7.89 4.67 -1.10
CA ARG A 71 8.59 3.39 -1.04
C ARG A 71 10.09 3.58 -0.83
N THR A 72 10.70 4.54 -1.53
CA THR A 72 12.13 4.83 -1.43
C THR A 72 12.49 5.28 -0.02
N ALA A 73 11.72 6.20 0.57
CA ALA A 73 11.90 6.64 1.95
C ALA A 73 11.69 5.50 2.97
N ALA A 74 10.63 4.70 2.78
CA ALA A 74 10.24 3.61 3.69
C ALA A 74 11.29 2.49 3.78
N ARG A 75 12.24 2.42 2.83
CA ARG A 75 13.41 1.53 2.96
C ARG A 75 14.30 1.87 4.16
N ARG A 76 14.39 3.15 4.51
CA ARG A 76 15.18 3.60 5.67
C ARG A 76 14.42 3.28 6.96
N ASP A 77 13.16 3.69 7.00
CA ASP A 77 12.28 3.48 8.13
C ASP A 77 10.82 3.70 7.73
N LEU A 78 9.94 2.72 7.98
CA LEU A 78 8.51 2.83 7.69
C LEU A 78 7.86 4.04 8.36
N ASN A 79 8.36 4.45 9.55
CA ASN A 79 7.83 5.57 10.32
C ASN A 79 7.88 6.91 9.58
N VAL A 80 8.63 7.00 8.47
CA VAL A 80 8.62 8.17 7.62
C VAL A 80 7.23 8.54 7.11
N MET A 81 6.45 7.53 6.71
CA MET A 81 5.12 7.73 6.11
C MET A 81 4.20 8.42 7.13
N PRO A 82 3.97 7.88 8.33
CA PRO A 82 3.17 8.58 9.32
C PRO A 82 3.83 9.83 9.88
N GLY A 83 5.15 9.94 9.91
CA GLY A 83 5.83 11.16 10.37
C GLY A 83 5.65 12.37 9.44
N THR A 84 5.38 12.13 8.14
CA THR A 84 5.35 13.20 7.12
C THR A 84 4.02 13.31 6.36
N MET A 85 3.19 12.27 6.32
CA MET A 85 2.03 12.18 5.43
C MET A 85 0.74 11.71 6.10
N PHE A 86 0.67 11.66 7.43
CA PHE A 86 -0.50 11.13 8.15
C PHE A 86 -1.80 11.89 7.85
N GLY A 87 -1.70 13.17 7.44
CA GLY A 87 -2.85 14.00 7.10
C GLY A 87 -3.52 13.67 5.76
N ILE A 88 -3.03 12.71 4.96
CA ILE A 88 -3.55 12.42 3.62
C ILE A 88 -5.05 12.09 3.60
N THR A 89 -5.54 11.32 4.58
CA THR A 89 -6.95 10.93 4.64
C THR A 89 -7.83 12.15 4.92
N ALA A 90 -7.45 12.97 5.91
CA ALA A 90 -8.16 14.21 6.23
C ALA A 90 -8.12 15.20 5.05
N ALA A 91 -6.95 15.37 4.42
CA ALA A 91 -6.79 16.21 3.23
C ALA A 91 -7.73 15.78 2.10
N THR A 92 -7.84 14.48 1.85
CA THR A 92 -8.75 13.96 0.81
C THR A 92 -10.22 14.22 1.15
N CYS A 93 -10.64 14.00 2.41
CA CYS A 93 -12.02 14.33 2.82
C CYS A 93 -12.32 15.84 2.69
N LEU A 94 -11.36 16.70 3.04
CA LEU A 94 -11.50 18.15 2.96
C LEU A 94 -11.47 18.66 1.52
N ALA A 95 -10.70 18.05 0.62
CA ALA A 95 -10.76 18.35 -0.80
C ALA A 95 -12.12 18.00 -1.42
N LEU A 96 -12.74 16.91 -0.96
CA LEU A 96 -14.07 16.50 -1.43
C LEU A 96 -15.19 17.42 -0.91
N HIS A 97 -15.22 17.71 0.39
CA HIS A 97 -16.40 18.33 1.03
C HIS A 97 -16.08 19.45 2.02
N GLY A 98 -14.82 19.82 2.22
CA GLY A 98 -14.45 20.94 3.09
C GLY A 98 -14.88 22.28 2.51
N SER A 99 -15.24 23.22 3.39
CA SER A 99 -15.47 24.62 2.97
C SER A 99 -14.16 25.26 2.47
N PRO A 100 -14.21 26.35 1.69
CA PRO A 100 -13.00 27.07 1.27
C PRO A 100 -12.08 27.45 2.43
N GLU A 101 -12.63 27.82 3.58
CA GLU A 101 -11.89 28.17 4.79
C GLU A 101 -11.23 26.93 5.41
N GLN A 102 -11.94 25.81 5.50
CA GLN A 102 -11.40 24.54 6.00
C GLN A 102 -10.29 23.99 5.09
N GLN A 103 -10.48 24.07 3.76
CA GLN A 103 -9.47 23.69 2.78
C GLN A 103 -8.23 24.59 2.89
N LYS A 104 -8.41 25.90 3.01
CA LYS A 104 -7.31 26.85 3.22
C LYS A 104 -6.55 26.56 4.52
N HIS A 105 -7.27 26.34 5.62
CA HIS A 105 -6.65 26.00 6.91
C HIS A 105 -5.83 24.72 6.80
N ALA A 106 -6.37 23.65 6.21
CA ALA A 106 -5.65 22.40 6.01
C ALA A 106 -4.46 22.54 5.06
N ALA A 107 -4.60 23.32 3.98
CA ALA A 107 -3.50 23.61 3.06
C ALA A 107 -2.35 24.35 3.76
N ASP A 108 -2.66 25.41 4.52
CA ASP A 108 -1.66 26.19 5.26
C ASP A 108 -0.98 25.33 6.35
N LEU A 109 -1.72 24.41 6.97
CA LEU A 109 -1.24 23.51 8.03
C LEU A 109 -0.37 22.37 7.49
N LEU A 110 -0.87 21.63 6.51
CA LEU A 110 -0.13 20.52 5.92
C LEU A 110 1.02 21.03 5.06
N GLY A 111 0.87 22.19 4.40
CA GLY A 111 1.92 22.82 3.59
C GLY A 111 3.19 23.15 4.39
N ARG A 112 3.05 23.62 5.64
CA ARG A 112 4.19 23.85 6.55
C ARG A 112 4.70 22.58 7.25
N GLY A 113 4.12 21.42 6.97
CA GLY A 113 4.49 20.14 7.58
C GLY A 113 3.82 19.83 8.91
N GLY A 114 2.72 20.53 9.25
CA GLY A 114 1.86 20.20 10.38
C GLY A 114 1.05 18.93 10.14
N ALA A 115 0.25 18.53 11.14
CA ALA A 115 -0.54 17.30 11.08
C ALA A 115 -2.01 17.51 11.43
N VAL A 116 -2.89 16.91 10.60
CA VAL A 116 -4.31 16.73 10.89
C VAL A 116 -4.53 15.28 11.31
N GLY A 117 -4.91 15.06 12.56
CA GLY A 117 -5.27 13.74 13.07
C GLY A 117 -6.57 13.24 12.45
N PHE A 118 -6.73 11.93 12.30
CA PHE A 118 -7.94 11.34 11.72
C PHE A 118 -8.63 10.40 12.72
N ALA A 119 -9.70 10.90 13.34
CA ALA A 119 -10.38 10.24 14.45
C ALA A 119 -11.66 9.55 13.97
N LEU A 120 -11.48 8.31 13.47
CA LEU A 120 -12.54 7.47 12.92
C LEU A 120 -12.93 6.34 13.90
N SER A 121 -11.98 5.49 14.22
CA SER A 121 -12.20 4.22 14.92
C SER A 121 -12.52 4.39 16.41
N GLU A 122 -13.25 3.41 16.95
CA GLU A 122 -13.62 3.31 18.36
C GLU A 122 -13.30 1.89 18.85
N ALA A 123 -12.83 1.76 20.10
CA ALA A 123 -12.25 0.51 20.62
C ALA A 123 -13.21 -0.69 20.54
N GLU A 124 -14.48 -0.47 20.86
CA GLU A 124 -15.53 -1.51 20.89
C GLU A 124 -16.01 -1.93 19.49
N HIS A 125 -15.74 -1.14 18.45
CA HIS A 125 -16.35 -1.30 17.12
C HIS A 125 -15.35 -1.64 16.02
N GLY A 126 -14.12 -1.13 16.12
CA GLY A 126 -13.03 -1.46 15.19
C GLY A 126 -13.38 -1.19 13.73
N SER A 127 -13.52 -2.27 12.93
CA SER A 127 -13.87 -2.20 11.50
C SER A 127 -15.38 -2.05 11.23
N ASP A 128 -16.25 -2.26 12.22
CA ASP A 128 -17.68 -2.00 12.09
C ASP A 128 -17.99 -0.52 12.34
N LEU A 129 -17.68 0.31 11.33
CA LEU A 129 -17.86 1.76 11.42
C LEU A 129 -19.31 2.18 11.65
N LEU A 130 -20.29 1.33 11.28
CA LEU A 130 -21.71 1.64 11.49
C LEU A 130 -22.13 1.48 12.95
N ALA A 131 -21.34 0.76 13.76
CA ALA A 131 -21.56 0.60 15.19
C ALA A 131 -20.98 1.75 16.03
N ASN A 132 -20.12 2.61 15.45
CA ASN A 132 -19.53 3.76 16.14
C ASN A 132 -20.58 4.60 16.89
N ALA A 133 -20.23 4.99 18.11
CA ALA A 133 -21.11 5.53 19.13
C ALA A 133 -20.77 6.97 19.56
N ALA A 134 -19.59 7.51 19.24
CA ALA A 134 -19.30 8.92 19.52
C ALA A 134 -20.36 9.82 18.84
N ARG A 135 -20.96 10.76 19.58
CA ARG A 135 -22.13 11.54 19.15
C ARG A 135 -21.82 13.01 18.99
N LEU A 136 -22.41 13.62 17.96
CA LEU A 136 -22.42 15.05 17.71
C LEU A 136 -23.87 15.52 17.80
N GLU A 137 -24.20 16.26 18.86
CA GLU A 137 -25.57 16.66 19.19
C GLU A 137 -25.77 18.18 19.03
N PRO A 138 -26.92 18.66 18.54
CA PRO A 138 -27.17 20.10 18.42
C PRO A 138 -27.03 20.84 19.75
N ALA A 139 -26.41 22.01 19.71
CA ALA A 139 -26.27 22.91 20.85
C ALA A 139 -26.32 24.38 20.40
N ASP A 140 -26.40 25.31 21.35
CA ASP A 140 -26.44 26.74 21.03
C ASP A 140 -25.17 27.16 20.25
N GLY A 141 -25.36 27.67 19.03
CA GLY A 141 -24.27 28.12 18.16
C GLY A 141 -23.50 27.01 17.44
N GLY A 142 -23.93 25.75 17.53
CA GLY A 142 -23.30 24.64 16.83
C GLY A 142 -23.71 23.28 17.40
N TRP A 143 -22.73 22.57 17.95
CA TRP A 143 -22.86 21.19 18.37
C TRP A 143 -22.09 20.91 19.66
N THR A 144 -22.37 19.77 20.26
CA THR A 144 -21.63 19.19 21.37
C THR A 144 -21.18 17.78 20.98
N LEU A 145 -19.88 17.50 21.08
CA LEU A 145 -19.28 16.21 20.77
C LEU A 145 -19.01 15.43 22.06
N THR A 146 -19.52 14.20 22.14
CA THR A 146 -19.32 13.30 23.29
C THR A 146 -18.92 11.90 22.81
N GLY A 147 -17.84 11.35 23.38
CA GLY A 147 -17.36 10.00 23.12
C GLY A 147 -15.83 9.91 23.05
N ASP A 148 -15.34 8.70 22.81
CA ASP A 148 -13.90 8.41 22.75
C ASP A 148 -13.53 7.93 21.35
N LYS A 149 -12.37 8.37 20.86
CA LYS A 149 -11.77 7.94 19.60
C LYS A 149 -10.47 7.19 19.85
N TRP A 150 -10.31 6.08 19.14
CA TRP A 150 -9.31 5.07 19.41
C TRP A 150 -8.21 5.07 18.33
N LEU A 151 -6.95 4.94 18.76
CA LEU A 151 -5.75 4.90 17.92
C LEU A 151 -5.67 6.02 16.86
N VAL A 152 -5.89 7.28 17.29
CA VAL A 152 -5.66 8.44 16.44
C VAL A 152 -4.16 8.65 16.29
N GLY A 153 -3.62 8.38 15.10
CA GLY A 153 -2.20 8.55 14.84
C GLY A 153 -1.81 10.02 14.75
N LEU A 154 -0.62 10.32 15.27
CA LEU A 154 -0.19 11.66 15.66
C LEU A 154 -1.20 12.38 16.57
N GLY A 155 -2.09 11.66 17.27
CA GLY A 155 -3.08 12.20 18.17
C GLY A 155 -2.53 13.09 19.30
N ARG A 156 -1.27 12.95 19.75
CA ARG A 156 -0.66 13.92 20.71
C ARG A 156 0.09 15.06 20.02
N ARG A 157 0.32 14.97 18.72
CA ARG A 157 1.14 15.91 17.94
C ARG A 157 0.34 16.71 16.91
N CYS A 158 -0.91 16.31 16.63
CA CYS A 158 -1.74 16.97 15.64
C CYS A 158 -2.24 18.31 16.16
N GLU A 159 -2.23 19.28 15.25
CA GLU A 159 -2.67 20.66 15.46
C GLU A 159 -4.16 20.82 15.12
N ALA A 160 -4.68 19.95 14.25
CA ALA A 160 -6.11 19.83 13.98
C ALA A 160 -6.52 18.35 13.99
N VAL A 161 -7.81 18.08 14.15
CA VAL A 161 -8.36 16.72 14.06
C VAL A 161 -9.66 16.68 13.27
N TYR A 162 -9.72 15.74 12.33
CA TYR A 162 -10.94 15.38 11.61
C TYR A 162 -11.65 14.27 12.39
N VAL A 163 -12.81 14.56 12.98
CA VAL A 163 -13.56 13.64 13.83
C VAL A 163 -14.83 13.19 13.14
N VAL A 164 -15.03 11.88 13.01
CA VAL A 164 -16.30 11.30 12.53
C VAL A 164 -17.16 10.94 13.74
N ALA A 165 -18.38 11.46 13.79
CA ALA A 165 -19.31 11.20 14.89
C ALA A 165 -20.73 11.01 14.36
N ARG A 166 -21.54 10.30 15.13
CA ARG A 166 -22.94 10.03 14.85
C ARG A 166 -23.78 11.28 15.10
N THR A 167 -24.54 11.72 14.09
CA THR A 167 -25.58 12.76 14.19
C THR A 167 -27.00 12.20 13.99
N GLY A 168 -27.12 11.07 13.28
CA GLY A 168 -28.40 10.43 12.98
C GLY A 168 -28.55 9.02 13.58
N GLU A 169 -29.64 8.35 13.23
CA GLU A 169 -29.99 7.06 13.86
C GLU A 169 -29.42 5.84 13.14
N ARG A 170 -29.57 5.75 11.80
CA ARG A 170 -29.33 4.50 11.06
C ARG A 170 -28.55 4.67 9.78
N GLY A 171 -27.80 3.63 9.44
CA GLY A 171 -27.10 3.48 8.18
C GLY A 171 -25.91 4.45 8.02
N PRO A 172 -25.27 4.45 6.83
CA PRO A 172 -24.10 5.28 6.57
C PRO A 172 -24.37 6.79 6.72
N GLY A 173 -25.59 7.23 6.42
CA GLY A 173 -26.03 8.63 6.56
C GLY A 173 -26.21 9.12 8.00
N ALA A 174 -26.00 8.26 9.00
CA ALA A 174 -26.08 8.64 10.41
C ALA A 174 -24.84 9.39 10.91
N PHE A 175 -23.81 9.56 10.08
CA PHE A 175 -22.51 10.05 10.51
C PHE A 175 -22.10 11.33 9.80
N SER A 176 -21.64 12.28 10.60
CA SER A 176 -21.11 13.56 10.18
C SER A 176 -19.65 13.71 10.62
N ALA A 177 -18.97 14.69 10.06
CA ALA A 177 -17.58 14.95 10.37
C ALA A 177 -17.38 16.41 10.75
N VAL A 178 -16.44 16.63 11.66
CA VAL A 178 -16.03 17.97 12.09
C VAL A 178 -14.51 18.11 11.99
N LEU A 179 -14.05 19.27 11.56
CA LEU A 179 -12.64 19.66 11.62
C LEU A 179 -12.46 20.58 12.83
N LEU A 180 -11.72 20.11 13.84
CA LEU A 180 -11.44 20.87 15.06
C LEU A 180 -10.01 21.38 15.02
N ASP A 181 -9.82 22.69 15.20
CA ASP A 181 -8.52 23.29 15.43
C ASP A 181 -8.16 23.14 16.92
N LEU A 182 -7.10 22.37 17.20
CA LEU A 182 -6.66 22.07 18.55
C LEU A 182 -5.66 23.12 19.08
N THR A 183 -5.30 24.13 18.29
CA THR A 183 -4.53 25.29 18.74
C THR A 183 -5.40 26.31 19.46
N GLU A 184 -6.71 26.33 19.17
CA GLU A 184 -7.68 27.20 19.84
C GLU A 184 -8.27 26.58 21.11
N ARG A 185 -8.48 25.26 21.10
CA ARG A 185 -9.06 24.52 22.22
C ARG A 185 -8.52 23.09 22.25
N ASP A 186 -7.83 22.76 23.32
CA ASP A 186 -7.27 21.41 23.47
C ASP A 186 -8.37 20.38 23.82
N VAL A 187 -8.09 19.13 23.47
CA VAL A 187 -8.91 17.95 23.76
C VAL A 187 -8.19 17.08 24.78
N ASP A 188 -8.90 16.23 25.52
CA ASP A 188 -8.25 15.23 26.36
C ASP A 188 -7.53 14.18 25.49
N ARG A 189 -6.20 14.23 25.51
CA ARG A 189 -5.31 13.33 24.76
C ARG A 189 -4.71 12.31 25.72
N GLY A 190 -5.10 11.05 25.56
CA GLY A 190 -4.54 9.93 26.31
C GLY A 190 -3.05 9.70 26.02
N PRO A 191 -2.38 8.86 26.83
CA PRO A 191 -1.00 8.48 26.57
C PRO A 191 -0.87 7.76 25.21
N ALA A 192 0.32 7.81 24.63
CA ALA A 192 0.60 7.05 23.42
C ALA A 192 0.48 5.55 23.70
N VAL A 193 -0.24 4.84 22.84
CA VAL A 193 -0.46 3.39 22.94
C VAL A 193 0.79 2.65 22.49
N PRO A 194 1.36 1.76 23.32
CA PRO A 194 2.47 0.92 22.90
C PRO A 194 2.05 -0.03 21.76
N VAL A 195 2.80 -0.01 20.66
CA VAL A 195 2.56 -0.85 19.47
C VAL A 195 3.75 -1.77 19.20
N GLY A 196 3.49 -2.95 18.63
CA GLY A 196 4.52 -3.96 18.36
C GLY A 196 5.50 -3.56 17.26
N GLY A 197 5.03 -2.83 16.25
CA GLY A 197 5.81 -2.22 15.17
C GLY A 197 5.41 -0.77 14.98
N MET A 198 6.09 -0.05 14.09
CA MET A 198 5.98 1.40 13.94
C MET A 198 6.22 2.17 15.25
N ARG A 199 7.12 1.63 16.10
CA ARG A 199 7.47 2.20 17.40
C ARG A 199 8.01 3.62 17.23
N GLY A 200 7.65 4.54 18.12
CA GLY A 200 7.93 5.97 18.01
C GLY A 200 6.86 6.78 17.27
N ILE A 201 5.94 6.12 16.55
CA ILE A 201 4.73 6.79 16.07
C ILE A 201 3.71 6.82 17.18
N ASP A 202 3.29 8.04 17.48
CA ASP A 202 2.26 8.35 18.43
C ASP A 202 0.89 7.87 17.93
N PHE A 203 0.25 6.96 18.67
CA PHE A 203 -1.17 6.63 18.51
C PHE A 203 -1.86 6.92 19.83
N ALA A 204 -2.82 7.84 19.85
CA ALA A 204 -3.46 8.29 21.07
C ALA A 204 -4.95 7.98 21.10
N HIS A 205 -5.53 7.97 22.30
CA HIS A 205 -6.97 8.04 22.47
C HIS A 205 -7.36 9.50 22.66
N LEU A 206 -8.41 9.94 21.96
CA LEU A 206 -8.95 11.29 22.12
C LEU A 206 -10.32 11.18 22.78
N ARG A 207 -10.50 11.87 23.90
CA ARG A 207 -11.74 11.86 24.67
C ARG A 207 -12.43 13.20 24.56
N PHE A 208 -13.71 13.16 24.22
CA PHE A 208 -14.58 14.31 24.13
C PHE A 208 -15.68 14.16 25.19
N ASP A 209 -15.67 15.01 26.21
CA ASP A 209 -16.77 15.12 27.18
C ASP A 209 -17.51 16.42 26.95
N ARG A 210 -18.68 16.32 26.31
CA ARG A 210 -19.51 17.46 25.93
C ARG A 210 -18.68 18.62 25.34
N PHE A 211 -17.76 18.27 24.45
CA PHE A 211 -16.84 19.19 23.84
C PHE A 211 -17.61 20.13 22.91
N PRO A 212 -17.57 21.46 23.10
CA PRO A 212 -18.33 22.38 22.26
C PRO A 212 -17.69 22.48 20.88
N VAL A 213 -18.52 22.38 19.85
CA VAL A 213 -18.10 22.40 18.44
C VAL A 213 -18.87 23.51 17.73
N PRO A 214 -18.19 24.52 17.15
CA PRO A 214 -18.87 25.61 16.46
C PRO A 214 -19.52 25.11 15.17
N ALA A 215 -20.60 25.75 14.72
CA ALA A 215 -21.32 25.34 13.52
C ALA A 215 -20.44 25.24 12.25
N HIS A 216 -19.43 26.11 12.12
CA HIS A 216 -18.51 26.13 10.97
C HIS A 216 -17.47 24.98 10.98
N ALA A 217 -17.37 24.22 12.08
CA ALA A 217 -16.48 23.06 12.13
C ALA A 217 -17.06 21.84 11.39
N LEU A 218 -18.37 21.82 11.10
CA LEU A 218 -18.99 20.77 10.31
C LEU A 218 -18.36 20.71 8.90
N VAL A 219 -17.90 19.54 8.48
CA VAL A 219 -17.34 19.31 7.14
C VAL A 219 -18.43 18.78 6.24
N GLY A 220 -18.67 19.44 5.11
CA GLY A 220 -19.73 19.09 4.18
C GLY A 220 -21.11 19.23 4.79
N ARG A 221 -22.01 18.30 4.45
CA ARG A 221 -23.37 18.25 4.99
C ARG A 221 -23.48 17.21 6.11
N GLU A 222 -24.45 17.41 6.99
CA GLU A 222 -24.82 16.40 7.96
C GLU A 222 -25.13 15.06 7.26
N GLY A 223 -24.58 13.97 7.79
CA GLY A 223 -24.74 12.62 7.25
C GLY A 223 -23.79 12.25 6.09
N GLN A 224 -22.89 13.14 5.68
CA GLN A 224 -22.01 12.91 4.51
C GLN A 224 -20.64 12.31 4.85
N ALA A 225 -20.33 12.07 6.13
CA ALA A 225 -18.96 11.74 6.53
C ALA A 225 -18.48 10.40 6.01
N LEU A 226 -19.27 9.33 6.15
CA LEU A 226 -18.81 8.00 5.78
C LEU A 226 -18.56 7.84 4.29
N GLU A 227 -19.32 8.52 3.42
CA GLU A 227 -19.01 8.55 1.98
C GLU A 227 -17.62 9.14 1.73
N SER A 228 -17.35 10.30 2.33
CA SER A 228 -16.06 11.01 2.24
C SER A 228 -14.90 10.13 2.72
N VAL A 229 -15.09 9.48 3.87
CA VAL A 229 -14.08 8.60 4.48
C VAL A 229 -13.83 7.39 3.61
N MET A 230 -14.87 6.73 3.09
CA MET A 230 -14.70 5.55 2.24
C MET A 230 -13.97 5.90 0.94
N LYS A 231 -14.24 7.06 0.32
CA LYS A 231 -13.46 7.56 -0.84
C LYS A 231 -12.01 7.84 -0.47
N ALA A 232 -11.77 8.56 0.64
CA ALA A 232 -10.42 8.86 1.11
C ALA A 232 -9.61 7.60 1.48
N GLN A 233 -10.26 6.58 2.03
CA GLN A 233 -9.61 5.30 2.31
C GLN A 233 -9.15 4.56 1.05
N GLN A 234 -9.77 4.79 -0.11
CA GLN A 234 -9.28 4.20 -1.35
C GLN A 234 -7.90 4.77 -1.70
N VAL A 235 -7.70 6.07 -1.48
CA VAL A 235 -6.44 6.78 -1.72
C VAL A 235 -5.31 6.34 -0.79
N VAL A 236 -5.56 6.36 0.53
CA VAL A 236 -4.51 6.09 1.53
C VAL A 236 -3.91 4.69 1.37
N ARG A 237 -4.71 3.70 0.92
CA ARG A 237 -4.26 2.33 0.66
C ARG A 237 -3.07 2.29 -0.32
N VAL A 238 -2.99 3.20 -1.29
CA VAL A 238 -1.86 3.27 -2.23
C VAL A 238 -0.56 3.60 -1.50
N MET A 239 -0.62 4.50 -0.51
CA MET A 239 0.54 4.88 0.29
C MET A 239 0.94 3.77 1.27
N SER A 240 -0.02 3.10 1.89
CA SER A 240 0.29 1.97 2.79
C SER A 240 0.97 0.82 2.04
N MET A 241 0.58 0.56 0.77
CA MET A 241 1.27 -0.40 -0.09
C MET A 241 2.72 0.01 -0.38
N ALA A 242 2.99 1.29 -0.62
CA ALA A 242 4.35 1.81 -0.81
C ALA A 242 5.24 1.54 0.41
N GLY A 243 4.70 1.75 1.62
CA GLY A 243 5.37 1.44 2.88
C GLY A 243 5.73 -0.05 3.00
N SER A 244 4.76 -0.95 2.75
CA SER A 244 5.00 -2.41 2.74
C SER A 244 6.11 -2.81 1.77
N LEU A 245 6.11 -2.25 0.56
CA LEU A 245 7.13 -2.54 -0.46
C LEU A 245 8.52 -2.02 -0.07
N GLY A 246 8.61 -0.89 0.64
CA GLY A 246 9.88 -0.36 1.16
C GLY A 246 10.49 -1.27 2.22
N CYS A 247 9.66 -1.75 3.15
CA CYS A 247 10.08 -2.75 4.15
C CYS A 247 10.52 -4.06 3.48
N ALA A 248 9.73 -4.57 2.54
CA ALA A 248 10.00 -5.82 1.84
C ALA A 248 11.29 -5.76 1.00
N ASP A 249 11.57 -4.63 0.32
CA ASP A 249 12.82 -4.43 -0.42
C ASP A 249 14.03 -4.56 0.50
N THR A 250 14.00 -3.82 1.61
CA THR A 250 15.13 -3.79 2.56
C THR A 250 15.33 -5.14 3.23
N ALA A 251 14.25 -5.83 3.62
CA ALA A 251 14.33 -7.16 4.20
C ALA A 251 14.93 -8.19 3.24
N LEU A 252 14.51 -8.19 1.96
CA LEU A 252 15.07 -9.07 0.95
C LEU A 252 16.54 -8.72 0.67
N ARG A 253 16.88 -7.43 0.61
CA ARG A 253 18.25 -6.96 0.37
C ARG A 253 19.21 -7.39 1.46
N LEU A 254 18.86 -7.17 2.73
CA LEU A 254 19.64 -7.64 3.88
C LEU A 254 19.84 -9.16 3.84
N THR A 255 18.82 -9.90 3.40
CA THR A 255 18.88 -11.35 3.28
C THR A 255 19.79 -11.79 2.13
N LEU A 256 19.71 -11.13 0.97
CA LEU A 256 20.58 -11.38 -0.16
C LEU A 256 22.05 -11.04 0.16
N ASP A 257 22.31 -9.92 0.84
CA ASP A 257 23.65 -9.53 1.29
C ASP A 257 24.23 -10.57 2.25
N PHE A 258 23.43 -11.03 3.23
CA PHE A 258 23.82 -12.13 4.11
C PHE A 258 24.08 -13.41 3.33
N ALA A 259 23.18 -13.80 2.43
CA ALA A 259 23.28 -15.05 1.69
C ALA A 259 24.52 -15.09 0.77
N ALA A 260 24.84 -13.96 0.13
CA ALA A 260 26.01 -13.80 -0.71
C ALA A 260 27.32 -13.82 0.08
N GLY A 261 27.35 -13.16 1.26
CA GLY A 261 28.55 -13.07 2.09
C GLY A 261 28.83 -14.30 2.95
N ARG A 262 27.78 -15.06 3.35
CA ARG A 262 27.93 -16.19 4.26
C ARG A 262 28.27 -17.48 3.52
N ARG A 263 29.34 -18.16 3.97
CA ARG A 263 29.73 -19.48 3.48
C ARG A 263 29.34 -20.59 4.45
N VAL A 264 28.86 -21.71 3.90
CA VAL A 264 28.63 -22.97 4.61
C VAL A 264 29.29 -24.08 3.80
N GLY A 265 30.37 -24.66 4.34
CA GLY A 265 31.22 -25.56 3.57
C GLY A 265 31.92 -24.82 2.42
N ARG A 266 31.75 -25.31 1.17
CA ARG A 266 32.45 -24.81 -0.03
C ARG A 266 31.64 -23.83 -0.88
N GLN A 267 30.41 -23.52 -0.51
CA GLN A 267 29.52 -22.64 -1.27
C GLN A 267 28.96 -21.51 -0.40
N THR A 268 28.46 -20.46 -1.03
CA THR A 268 27.71 -19.43 -0.31
C THR A 268 26.32 -19.96 0.08
N VAL A 269 25.67 -19.30 1.03
CA VAL A 269 24.26 -19.58 1.33
C VAL A 269 23.41 -19.31 0.09
N LEU A 270 23.73 -18.27 -0.69
CA LEU A 270 23.05 -17.92 -1.95
C LEU A 270 23.10 -19.04 -3.00
N ASP A 271 24.22 -19.76 -3.11
CA ASP A 271 24.41 -20.87 -4.06
C ASP A 271 23.75 -22.18 -3.60
N SER A 272 23.40 -22.27 -2.32
CA SER A 272 22.83 -23.49 -1.75
C SER A 272 21.39 -23.69 -2.27
N PRO A 273 21.00 -24.89 -2.74
CA PRO A 273 19.71 -25.10 -3.40
C PRO A 273 18.48 -24.69 -2.57
N HIS A 274 18.49 -24.97 -1.26
CA HIS A 274 17.37 -24.66 -0.38
C HIS A 274 17.20 -23.14 -0.15
N PRO A 275 18.24 -22.39 0.31
CA PRO A 275 18.15 -20.94 0.39
C PRO A 275 17.84 -20.27 -0.95
N ARG A 276 18.46 -20.72 -2.06
CA ARG A 276 18.18 -20.18 -3.41
C ARG A 276 16.70 -20.30 -3.76
N ARG A 277 16.06 -21.43 -3.44
CA ARG A 277 14.62 -21.61 -3.63
C ARG A 277 13.81 -20.65 -2.77
N GLU A 278 14.11 -20.51 -1.48
CA GLU A 278 13.33 -19.60 -0.63
C GLU A 278 13.50 -18.13 -1.05
N LEU A 279 14.68 -17.73 -1.53
CA LEU A 279 14.93 -16.41 -2.13
C LEU A 279 14.18 -16.21 -3.44
N ALA A 280 14.02 -17.25 -4.27
CA ALA A 280 13.22 -17.19 -5.49
C ALA A 280 11.74 -16.93 -5.19
N LEU A 281 11.17 -17.62 -4.20
CA LEU A 281 9.79 -17.42 -3.76
C LEU A 281 9.58 -16.01 -3.18
N ALA A 282 10.52 -15.55 -2.33
CA ALA A 282 10.50 -14.20 -1.79
C ALA A 282 10.56 -13.14 -2.90
N SER A 283 11.45 -13.33 -3.87
CA SER A 283 11.62 -12.42 -4.99
C SER A 283 10.37 -12.36 -5.86
N ALA A 284 9.81 -13.51 -6.24
CA ALA A 284 8.57 -13.57 -7.03
C ALA A 284 7.41 -12.85 -6.33
N ALA A 285 7.28 -13.02 -5.00
CA ALA A 285 6.28 -12.30 -4.21
C ALA A 285 6.48 -10.78 -4.25
N LEU A 286 7.72 -10.29 -4.13
CA LEU A 286 8.03 -8.85 -4.19
C LEU A 286 7.76 -8.24 -5.57
N LEU A 287 8.21 -8.91 -6.63
CA LEU A 287 8.02 -8.43 -8.00
C LEU A 287 6.52 -8.38 -8.34
N ALA A 288 5.77 -9.42 -7.97
CA ALA A 288 4.31 -9.44 -8.12
C ALA A 288 3.61 -8.32 -7.33
N ALA A 289 4.03 -8.09 -6.08
CA ALA A 289 3.50 -7.02 -5.25
C ALA A 289 3.81 -5.62 -5.82
N ASP A 290 5.01 -5.42 -6.37
CA ASP A 290 5.41 -4.18 -7.04
C ASP A 290 4.51 -3.87 -8.24
N VAL A 291 4.30 -4.84 -9.14
CA VAL A 291 3.40 -4.65 -10.28
C VAL A 291 1.97 -4.38 -9.82
N THR A 292 1.49 -5.10 -8.81
CA THR A 292 0.13 -4.92 -8.27
C THR A 292 -0.07 -3.51 -7.70
N ALA A 293 0.89 -3.01 -6.91
CA ALA A 293 0.83 -1.66 -6.35
C ALA A 293 0.92 -0.59 -7.44
N LEU A 294 1.80 -0.76 -8.43
CA LEU A 294 1.94 0.15 -9.56
C LEU A 294 0.65 0.20 -10.40
N ALA A 295 0.03 -0.95 -10.65
CA ALA A 295 -1.24 -1.04 -11.35
C ALA A 295 -2.35 -0.30 -10.61
N ALA A 296 -2.43 -0.42 -9.28
CA ALA A 296 -3.39 0.33 -8.48
C ALA A 296 -3.10 1.84 -8.48
N ALA A 297 -1.83 2.22 -8.32
CA ALA A 297 -1.39 3.62 -8.32
C ALA A 297 -1.66 4.32 -9.65
N ARG A 298 -1.56 3.62 -10.79
CA ARG A 298 -1.95 4.16 -12.10
C ARG A 298 -3.46 4.03 -12.36
N GLY A 299 -4.07 2.94 -11.88
CA GLY A 299 -5.47 2.61 -12.05
C GLY A 299 -6.43 3.62 -11.44
N ILE A 300 -6.11 4.20 -10.28
CA ILE A 300 -6.92 5.24 -9.64
C ILE A 300 -7.08 6.50 -10.52
N HIS A 301 -6.13 6.78 -11.41
CA HIS A 301 -6.23 7.89 -12.37
C HIS A 301 -7.13 7.53 -13.56
N VAL A 302 -6.97 6.32 -14.09
CA VAL A 302 -7.60 5.90 -15.36
C VAL A 302 -9.03 5.41 -15.15
N ALA A 303 -9.27 4.61 -14.12
CA ALA A 303 -10.55 3.96 -13.81
C ALA A 303 -10.94 4.12 -12.32
N PRO A 304 -11.08 5.37 -11.81
CA PRO A 304 -11.45 5.64 -10.41
C PRO A 304 -12.79 4.98 -10.00
N GLU A 305 -13.72 4.78 -10.93
CA GLU A 305 -15.06 4.23 -10.68
C GLU A 305 -15.03 2.76 -10.18
N VAL A 306 -13.98 2.01 -10.52
CA VAL A 306 -13.82 0.61 -10.07
C VAL A 306 -12.83 0.46 -8.91
N PHE A 307 -12.31 1.58 -8.40
CA PHE A 307 -11.17 1.56 -7.48
C PHE A 307 -11.51 1.08 -6.06
N SER A 308 -12.80 1.09 -5.69
CA SER A 308 -13.31 0.45 -4.46
C SER A 308 -13.03 -1.06 -4.42
N VAL A 309 -12.86 -1.70 -5.58
CA VAL A 309 -12.45 -3.10 -5.71
C VAL A 309 -10.93 -3.20 -5.86
N TRP A 310 -10.34 -2.47 -6.81
CA TRP A 310 -8.92 -2.58 -7.15
C TRP A 310 -8.02 -2.23 -5.97
N GLY A 311 -8.29 -1.12 -5.27
CA GLY A 311 -7.50 -0.71 -4.11
C GLY A 311 -7.53 -1.75 -2.98
N CYS A 312 -8.69 -2.37 -2.75
CA CYS A 312 -8.86 -3.43 -1.75
C CYS A 312 -8.12 -4.72 -2.14
N ALA A 313 -8.30 -5.18 -3.38
CA ALA A 313 -7.62 -6.35 -3.93
C ALA A 313 -6.09 -6.18 -3.94
N ALA A 314 -5.61 -5.03 -4.41
CA ALA A 314 -4.19 -4.72 -4.45
C ALA A 314 -3.57 -4.67 -3.04
N LYS A 315 -4.23 -3.99 -2.08
CA LYS A 315 -3.74 -3.95 -0.70
C LYS A 315 -3.63 -5.36 -0.12
N HIS A 316 -4.63 -6.21 -0.35
CA HIS A 316 -4.59 -7.60 0.09
C HIS A 316 -3.37 -8.35 -0.48
N VAL A 317 -3.19 -8.33 -1.80
CA VAL A 317 -2.07 -9.01 -2.47
C VAL A 317 -0.72 -8.50 -1.96
N VAL A 318 -0.52 -7.18 -1.90
CA VAL A 318 0.74 -6.59 -1.46
C VAL A 318 1.06 -6.95 -0.01
N ALA A 319 0.08 -6.89 0.89
CA ALA A 319 0.27 -7.21 2.30
C ALA A 319 0.61 -8.69 2.52
N GLU A 320 -0.10 -9.60 1.87
CA GLU A 320 0.14 -11.05 1.98
C GLU A 320 1.46 -11.46 1.32
N SER A 321 1.80 -10.89 0.15
CA SER A 321 3.09 -11.13 -0.51
C SER A 321 4.27 -10.59 0.29
N ALA A 322 4.13 -9.43 0.96
CA ALA A 322 5.16 -8.90 1.83
C ALA A 322 5.40 -9.77 3.07
N GLU A 323 4.34 -10.28 3.70
CA GLU A 323 4.46 -11.19 4.85
C GLU A 323 5.12 -12.52 4.46
N GLU A 324 4.69 -13.09 3.32
CA GLU A 324 5.30 -14.29 2.77
C GLU A 324 6.80 -14.06 2.53
N LEU A 325 7.18 -12.95 1.88
CA LEU A 325 8.58 -12.57 1.69
C LEU A 325 9.34 -12.50 3.02
N MET A 326 8.78 -11.85 4.04
CA MET A 326 9.41 -11.73 5.37
C MET A 326 9.67 -13.10 5.99
N ARG A 327 8.70 -14.02 5.88
CA ARG A 327 8.82 -15.39 6.39
C ARG A 327 9.88 -16.20 5.63
N ARG A 328 9.95 -16.07 4.30
CA ARG A 328 10.97 -16.71 3.46
C ARG A 328 12.37 -16.18 3.79
N CYS A 329 12.51 -14.86 3.93
CA CYS A 329 13.75 -14.23 4.34
C CYS A 329 14.20 -14.72 5.73
N GLY A 330 13.28 -14.78 6.69
CA GLY A 330 13.56 -15.33 8.03
C GLY A 330 14.04 -16.78 8.00
N THR A 331 13.50 -17.60 7.08
CA THR A 331 13.94 -18.98 6.88
C THR A 331 15.41 -19.04 6.42
N VAL A 332 15.83 -18.15 5.51
CA VAL A 332 17.21 -18.06 5.02
C VAL A 332 18.17 -17.54 6.10
N LEU A 333 17.73 -16.56 6.89
CA LEU A 333 18.52 -15.96 7.97
C LEU A 333 18.64 -16.87 9.22
N ALA A 334 17.69 -17.79 9.40
CA ALA A 334 17.58 -18.68 10.55
C ALA A 334 17.57 -17.88 11.88
N THR A 335 18.33 -18.29 12.90
CA THR A 335 18.40 -17.62 14.20
C THR A 335 18.68 -16.11 14.11
N ARG A 336 19.36 -15.64 13.06
CA ARG A 336 19.67 -14.22 12.88
C ARG A 336 18.44 -13.35 12.63
N ALA A 337 17.35 -13.95 12.14
CA ALA A 337 16.10 -13.24 11.89
C ALA A 337 15.48 -12.66 13.17
N VAL A 338 15.73 -13.28 14.32
CA VAL A 338 15.11 -12.89 15.60
C VAL A 338 16.04 -12.05 16.49
N LEU A 339 17.26 -11.77 16.04
CA LEU A 339 18.24 -11.02 16.81
C LEU A 339 17.96 -9.51 16.69
N ARG A 340 17.89 -8.84 17.85
CA ARG A 340 17.80 -7.37 17.95
C ARG A 340 19.19 -6.71 17.93
N THR A 341 20.23 -7.45 18.26
CA THR A 341 21.64 -7.06 18.19
C THR A 341 22.39 -8.06 17.32
N GLU A 342 23.33 -7.62 16.47
CA GLU A 342 24.12 -8.51 15.59
C GLU A 342 23.32 -9.26 14.50
N GLY A 343 22.01 -8.99 14.38
CA GLY A 343 21.18 -9.41 13.25
C GLY A 343 21.48 -8.63 11.96
N PRO A 344 20.92 -9.03 10.81
CA PRO A 344 21.10 -8.32 9.55
C PRO A 344 20.66 -6.86 9.66
N GLY A 345 21.52 -5.95 9.19
CA GLY A 345 21.31 -4.50 9.36
C GLY A 345 21.34 -4.04 10.82
N GLY A 346 22.05 -4.76 11.70
CA GLY A 346 22.16 -4.39 13.12
C GLY A 346 20.85 -4.54 13.90
N GLY A 347 19.99 -5.49 13.51
CA GLY A 347 18.64 -5.68 14.09
C GLY A 347 17.51 -5.08 13.25
N LEU A 348 17.84 -4.40 12.14
CA LEU A 348 16.83 -3.81 11.25
C LEU A 348 15.84 -4.84 10.70
N PHE A 349 16.30 -6.03 10.31
CA PHE A 349 15.40 -7.07 9.79
C PHE A 349 14.27 -7.39 10.78
N GLN A 350 14.61 -7.55 12.06
CA GLN A 350 13.64 -7.82 13.12
C GLN A 350 12.65 -6.65 13.31
N LYS A 351 13.14 -5.40 13.22
CA LYS A 351 12.27 -4.21 13.21
C LYS A 351 11.30 -4.24 12.03
N LEU A 352 11.80 -4.46 10.82
CA LEU A 352 10.98 -4.49 9.60
C LEU A 352 9.91 -5.58 9.65
N GLN A 353 10.19 -6.74 10.26
CA GLN A 353 9.18 -7.79 10.47
C GLN A 353 8.03 -7.31 11.35
N ARG A 354 8.33 -6.59 12.44
CA ARG A 354 7.29 -6.04 13.33
C ARG A 354 6.52 -4.91 12.68
N ASP A 355 7.22 -4.03 11.96
CA ASP A 355 6.62 -2.93 11.21
C ASP A 355 5.65 -3.43 10.14
N ALA A 356 6.05 -4.43 9.35
CA ALA A 356 5.20 -5.03 8.32
C ALA A 356 3.93 -5.65 8.90
N ALA A 357 4.00 -6.26 10.10
CA ALA A 357 2.82 -6.81 10.78
C ALA A 357 1.78 -5.74 11.12
N VAL A 358 2.21 -4.50 11.41
CA VAL A 358 1.30 -3.37 11.67
C VAL A 358 0.63 -2.90 10.37
N VAL A 359 1.36 -2.80 9.26
CA VAL A 359 0.78 -2.36 7.97
C VAL A 359 -0.33 -3.29 7.48
N ARG A 360 -0.29 -4.57 7.83
CA ARG A 360 -1.35 -5.54 7.49
C ARG A 360 -2.72 -5.17 8.08
N VAL A 361 -2.74 -4.46 9.20
CA VAL A 361 -3.98 -4.11 9.93
C VAL A 361 -4.35 -2.63 9.82
N VAL A 362 -3.37 -1.74 9.61
CA VAL A 362 -3.59 -0.31 9.39
C VAL A 362 -4.30 -0.08 8.05
N ASP A 363 -5.11 0.98 7.97
CA ASP A 363 -5.89 1.37 6.80
C ASP A 363 -6.76 0.21 6.25
N THR A 364 -7.46 -0.49 7.16
CA THR A 364 -8.31 -1.68 6.92
C THR A 364 -7.52 -2.98 6.83
N SER A 365 -7.87 -4.00 7.64
CA SER A 365 -7.19 -5.31 7.60
C SER A 365 -7.36 -6.04 6.27
N THR A 366 -6.48 -7.00 5.96
CA THR A 366 -6.56 -7.80 4.71
C THR A 366 -7.93 -8.46 4.54
N LEU A 367 -8.48 -9.06 5.60
CA LEU A 367 -9.82 -9.66 5.58
C LEU A 367 -10.94 -8.62 5.42
N ALA A 368 -10.84 -7.48 6.09
CA ALA A 368 -11.84 -6.43 5.94
C ALA A 368 -11.88 -5.89 4.50
N ASN A 369 -10.73 -5.75 3.83
CA ASN A 369 -10.68 -5.37 2.41
C ASN A 369 -11.40 -6.38 1.52
N LEU A 370 -11.20 -7.69 1.72
CA LEU A 370 -11.92 -8.72 0.96
C LEU A 370 -13.43 -8.60 1.16
N ARG A 371 -13.88 -8.44 2.42
CA ARG A 371 -15.30 -8.28 2.76
C ARG A 371 -15.91 -7.02 2.15
N SER A 372 -15.14 -5.93 2.01
CA SER A 372 -15.63 -4.66 1.46
C SER A 372 -16.11 -4.77 0.01
N TYR A 373 -15.58 -5.69 -0.79
CA TYR A 373 -16.00 -5.86 -2.19
C TYR A 373 -16.54 -7.25 -2.54
N ALA A 374 -16.45 -8.23 -1.65
CA ALA A 374 -16.93 -9.60 -1.88
C ALA A 374 -18.38 -9.64 -2.42
N GLY A 375 -19.27 -8.82 -1.87
CA GLY A 375 -20.67 -8.74 -2.32
C GLY A 375 -20.87 -8.17 -3.72
N GLN A 376 -19.86 -7.48 -4.29
CA GLN A 376 -19.92 -6.89 -5.62
C GLN A 376 -19.51 -7.88 -6.72
N LEU A 377 -18.76 -8.94 -6.38
CA LEU A 377 -18.16 -9.86 -7.35
C LEU A 377 -19.15 -10.55 -8.28
N PRO A 378 -20.30 -11.10 -7.80
CA PRO A 378 -21.25 -11.76 -8.69
C PRO A 378 -21.69 -10.89 -9.88
N THR A 379 -21.83 -9.58 -9.66
CA THR A 379 -22.13 -8.63 -10.73
C THR A 379 -20.89 -8.29 -11.55
N LEU A 380 -19.74 -8.03 -10.91
CA LEU A 380 -18.52 -7.58 -11.58
C LEU A 380 -17.95 -8.61 -12.57
N VAL A 381 -17.92 -9.88 -12.19
CA VAL A 381 -17.34 -10.93 -13.06
C VAL A 381 -18.36 -11.42 -14.10
N GLY A 382 -19.65 -11.32 -13.80
CA GLY A 382 -20.75 -11.76 -14.67
C GLY A 382 -21.19 -10.71 -15.70
N ALA A 383 -20.79 -9.44 -15.55
CA ALA A 383 -21.19 -8.37 -16.43
C ALA A 383 -20.62 -8.51 -17.86
N ALA A 384 -21.34 -7.94 -18.83
CA ALA A 384 -20.86 -7.81 -20.19
C ALA A 384 -19.71 -6.79 -20.25
N ASP A 385 -18.72 -7.06 -21.12
CA ASP A 385 -17.65 -6.12 -21.40
C ASP A 385 -18.22 -4.85 -22.08
N SER A 386 -17.84 -3.68 -21.58
CA SER A 386 -18.17 -2.37 -22.14
C SER A 386 -17.46 -2.10 -23.46
N GLY A 387 -16.47 -2.93 -23.84
CA GLY A 387 -15.75 -2.85 -25.12
C GLY A 387 -14.56 -1.89 -25.11
N ASP A 388 -14.31 -1.20 -23.99
CA ASP A 388 -13.19 -0.30 -23.78
C ASP A 388 -12.10 -0.87 -22.85
N ALA A 389 -12.29 -2.10 -22.33
CA ALA A 389 -11.40 -2.73 -21.36
C ALA A 389 -9.93 -2.73 -21.79
N VAL A 390 -9.63 -3.11 -23.05
CA VAL A 390 -8.26 -3.12 -23.59
C VAL A 390 -7.64 -1.72 -23.64
N SER A 391 -8.44 -0.69 -23.96
CA SER A 391 -7.98 0.70 -23.98
C SER A 391 -7.66 1.23 -22.58
N LEU A 392 -8.49 0.88 -21.60
CA LEU A 392 -8.28 1.23 -20.18
C LEU A 392 -7.03 0.54 -19.64
N VAL A 393 -6.92 -0.77 -19.83
CA VAL A 393 -5.74 -1.56 -19.43
C VAL A 393 -4.49 -1.00 -20.10
N ARG A 394 -4.49 -0.75 -21.42
CA ARG A 394 -3.32 -0.18 -22.09
C ARG A 394 -2.92 1.17 -21.48
N ARG A 395 -3.86 2.06 -21.16
CA ARG A 395 -3.58 3.34 -20.48
C ARG A 395 -2.98 3.17 -19.08
N VAL A 396 -3.43 2.17 -18.33
CA VAL A 396 -2.87 1.87 -17.00
C VAL A 396 -1.46 1.29 -17.09
N PHE A 397 -1.20 0.39 -18.04
CA PHE A 397 0.03 -0.40 -18.04
C PHE A 397 1.12 0.11 -18.97
N ASP A 398 0.82 0.91 -20.00
CA ASP A 398 1.83 1.62 -20.78
C ASP A 398 2.48 2.68 -19.88
N LEU A 399 3.76 2.51 -19.54
CA LEU A 399 4.47 3.39 -18.61
C LEU A 399 4.91 4.72 -19.25
N ASP A 400 4.92 4.82 -20.59
CA ASP A 400 5.16 6.09 -21.31
C ASP A 400 3.86 6.91 -21.47
N ALA A 401 2.70 6.26 -21.36
CA ALA A 401 1.42 6.94 -21.48
C ALA A 401 1.21 7.93 -20.30
N PRO A 402 0.82 9.20 -20.60
CA PRO A 402 0.49 10.16 -19.57
C PRO A 402 -0.77 9.72 -18.83
N LEU A 403 -0.77 9.91 -17.51
CA LEU A 403 -1.95 9.67 -16.69
C LEU A 403 -2.88 10.89 -16.73
N PRO A 404 -4.21 10.68 -16.75
CA PRO A 404 -5.13 11.78 -16.53
C PRO A 404 -4.96 12.36 -15.10
N PRO A 405 -5.30 13.64 -14.87
CA PRO A 405 -5.30 14.22 -13.54
C PRO A 405 -6.14 13.38 -12.57
N TYR A 406 -5.71 13.34 -11.31
CA TYR A 406 -6.49 12.68 -10.26
C TYR A 406 -7.81 13.42 -10.04
N ALA A 407 -8.92 12.68 -10.06
CA ALA A 407 -10.28 13.17 -9.96
C ALA A 407 -11.01 12.44 -8.81
N PRO A 408 -10.82 12.86 -7.54
CA PRO A 408 -11.40 12.19 -6.36
C PRO A 408 -12.93 12.08 -6.41
N GLU A 409 -13.60 13.00 -7.08
CA GLU A 409 -15.05 13.03 -7.26
C GLU A 409 -15.60 11.86 -8.08
N ARG A 410 -14.77 11.24 -8.94
CA ARG A 410 -15.11 10.05 -9.74
C ARG A 410 -14.95 8.74 -8.98
N LEU A 411 -14.41 8.76 -7.76
CA LEU A 411 -14.31 7.56 -6.92
C LEU A 411 -15.72 7.13 -6.50
N ASP A 412 -16.07 5.89 -6.84
CA ASP A 412 -17.32 5.26 -6.42
C ASP A 412 -17.09 4.33 -5.22
N LEU A 413 -18.13 4.16 -4.41
CA LEU A 413 -18.11 3.22 -3.26
C LEU A 413 -18.39 1.77 -3.68
N SER A 414 -18.95 1.57 -4.87
CA SER A 414 -19.21 0.26 -5.46
C SER A 414 -18.91 0.33 -6.93
N ALA A 415 -18.11 -0.61 -7.41
CA ALA A 415 -17.83 -0.77 -8.81
C ALA A 415 -19.08 -1.27 -9.56
N ARG A 416 -19.24 -0.85 -10.81
CA ARG A 416 -20.34 -1.24 -11.70
C ARG A 416 -19.78 -1.73 -13.03
N GLY A 417 -20.55 -2.54 -13.73
CA GLY A 417 -20.13 -3.13 -15.00
C GLY A 417 -19.11 -4.24 -14.79
N ARG A 418 -18.35 -4.55 -15.85
CA ARG A 418 -17.33 -5.59 -15.81
C ARG A 418 -15.99 -4.99 -15.39
N ASP A 419 -15.24 -5.73 -14.58
CA ASP A 419 -13.87 -5.33 -14.23
C ASP A 419 -12.98 -5.29 -15.49
N PRO A 420 -12.36 -4.14 -15.85
CA PRO A 420 -11.55 -4.02 -17.06
C PRO A 420 -10.35 -4.96 -17.13
N VAL A 421 -9.74 -5.28 -15.98
CA VAL A 421 -8.55 -6.13 -15.91
C VAL A 421 -8.89 -7.57 -16.25
N THR A 422 -9.98 -8.13 -15.72
CA THR A 422 -10.40 -9.48 -16.11
C THR A 422 -11.10 -9.53 -17.46
N ALA A 423 -11.77 -8.45 -17.88
CA ALA A 423 -12.42 -8.34 -19.18
C ALA A 423 -11.43 -8.40 -20.36
N ALA A 424 -10.31 -7.67 -20.27
CA ALA A 424 -9.36 -7.56 -21.37
C ALA A 424 -8.54 -8.83 -21.62
N LEU A 425 -8.55 -9.82 -20.71
CA LEU A 425 -7.69 -11.01 -20.79
C LEU A 425 -7.92 -11.80 -22.08
N GLY A 426 -9.17 -12.01 -22.46
CA GLY A 426 -9.51 -12.78 -23.67
C GLY A 426 -8.98 -12.17 -24.97
N THR A 427 -8.82 -10.84 -25.00
CA THR A 427 -8.31 -10.11 -26.17
C THR A 427 -6.79 -9.98 -26.16
N VAL A 428 -6.18 -9.77 -25.00
CA VAL A 428 -4.73 -9.55 -24.87
C VAL A 428 -3.93 -10.86 -24.87
N ALA A 429 -4.47 -11.92 -24.26
CA ALA A 429 -3.73 -13.16 -24.08
C ALA A 429 -3.28 -13.82 -25.39
N PRO A 430 -4.06 -13.86 -26.48
CA PRO A 430 -3.59 -14.44 -27.75
C PRO A 430 -2.31 -13.77 -28.29
N GLU A 431 -2.21 -12.44 -28.23
CA GLU A 431 -1.02 -11.71 -28.65
C GLU A 431 0.17 -12.00 -27.73
N ALA A 432 -0.06 -12.01 -26.41
CA ALA A 432 0.97 -12.34 -25.43
C ALA A 432 1.51 -13.76 -25.61
N LEU A 433 0.63 -14.74 -25.84
CA LEU A 433 1.00 -16.14 -26.09
C LEU A 433 1.81 -16.29 -27.39
N ALA A 434 1.44 -15.59 -28.46
CA ALA A 434 2.21 -15.59 -29.71
C ALA A 434 3.63 -15.02 -29.48
N ARG A 435 3.76 -13.97 -28.68
CA ARG A 435 5.05 -13.37 -28.33
C ARG A 435 5.92 -14.30 -27.48
N LEU A 436 5.34 -14.97 -26.47
CA LEU A 436 6.04 -15.97 -25.66
C LEU A 436 6.50 -17.18 -26.48
N ALA A 437 5.65 -17.64 -27.41
CA ALA A 437 6.01 -18.71 -28.34
C ALA A 437 7.18 -18.31 -29.25
N ALA A 438 7.21 -17.08 -29.75
CA ALA A 438 8.33 -16.56 -30.54
C ALA A 438 9.64 -16.45 -29.72
N GLN A 439 9.54 -16.26 -28.41
CA GLN A 439 10.68 -16.26 -27.48
C GLN A 439 11.09 -17.67 -27.03
N GLY A 440 10.32 -18.71 -27.35
CA GLY A 440 10.56 -20.09 -26.88
C GLY A 440 10.23 -20.32 -25.40
N ASP A 441 9.49 -19.41 -24.75
CA ASP A 441 9.15 -19.51 -23.32
C ASP A 441 7.81 -20.25 -23.12
N ALA A 442 7.84 -21.57 -23.33
CA ALA A 442 6.67 -22.43 -23.15
C ALA A 442 6.16 -22.47 -21.70
N GLY A 443 7.06 -22.29 -20.71
CA GLY A 443 6.71 -22.31 -19.29
C GLY A 443 5.83 -21.12 -18.90
N THR A 444 6.23 -19.92 -19.31
CA THR A 444 5.41 -18.72 -19.09
C THR A 444 4.11 -18.76 -19.91
N ALA A 445 4.13 -19.33 -21.12
CA ALA A 445 2.93 -19.48 -21.94
C ALA A 445 1.87 -20.41 -21.31
N ASP A 446 2.29 -21.50 -20.66
CA ASP A 446 1.39 -22.37 -19.89
C ASP A 446 0.74 -21.61 -18.73
N LEU A 447 1.53 -20.82 -17.98
CA LEU A 447 1.02 -20.00 -16.88
C LEU A 447 0.01 -18.94 -17.36
N VAL A 448 0.24 -18.31 -18.51
CA VAL A 448 -0.74 -17.39 -19.13
C VAL A 448 -2.03 -18.13 -19.50
N THR A 449 -1.92 -19.34 -20.06
CA THR A 449 -3.10 -20.16 -20.40
C THR A 449 -3.90 -20.54 -19.16
N ARG A 450 -3.22 -20.92 -18.07
CA ARG A 450 -3.84 -21.19 -16.75
C ARG A 450 -4.54 -19.96 -16.19
N LEU A 451 -3.92 -18.79 -16.28
CA LEU A 451 -4.52 -17.52 -15.86
C LEU A 451 -5.83 -17.24 -16.62
N VAL A 452 -5.81 -17.34 -17.95
CA VAL A 452 -7.02 -17.11 -18.78
C VAL A 452 -8.12 -18.10 -18.41
N SER A 453 -7.77 -19.37 -18.23
CA SER A 453 -8.74 -20.40 -17.83
C SER A 453 -9.33 -20.13 -16.44
N ALA A 454 -8.50 -19.80 -15.46
CA ALA A 454 -8.93 -19.53 -14.09
C ALA A 454 -9.81 -18.26 -14.02
N ALA A 455 -9.40 -17.18 -14.68
CA ALA A 455 -10.19 -15.95 -14.75
C ALA A 455 -11.53 -16.16 -15.48
N GLY A 456 -11.55 -16.99 -16.53
CA GLY A 456 -12.78 -17.38 -17.23
C GLY A 456 -13.76 -18.21 -16.38
N GLY A 457 -13.27 -18.87 -15.32
CA GLY A 457 -14.07 -19.63 -14.37
C GLY A 457 -14.77 -18.78 -13.29
N LEU A 458 -14.31 -17.56 -13.05
CA LEU A 458 -14.83 -16.67 -11.99
C LEU A 458 -16.35 -16.47 -12.03
N PRO A 459 -17.03 -16.31 -13.19
CA PRO A 459 -18.49 -16.18 -13.21
C PRO A 459 -19.24 -17.40 -12.69
N ALA A 460 -18.73 -18.60 -13.00
CA ALA A 460 -19.32 -19.85 -12.52
C ALA A 460 -19.06 -20.03 -11.01
N GLU A 461 -17.84 -19.70 -10.55
CA GLU A 461 -17.50 -19.69 -9.12
C GLU A 461 -18.38 -18.69 -8.35
N ALA A 462 -18.63 -17.50 -8.90
CA ALA A 462 -19.49 -16.49 -8.30
C ALA A 462 -20.96 -16.90 -8.21
N ALA A 463 -21.46 -17.62 -9.22
CA ALA A 463 -22.82 -18.17 -9.19
C ALA A 463 -22.98 -19.28 -8.15
N ALA A 464 -21.91 -20.02 -7.85
CA ALA A 464 -21.90 -21.13 -6.90
C ALA A 464 -21.56 -20.71 -5.46
N ALA A 465 -20.95 -19.53 -5.26
CA ALA A 465 -20.47 -19.06 -3.96
C ALA A 465 -21.61 -18.85 -2.96
N ASP A 466 -21.46 -19.40 -1.76
CA ASP A 466 -22.37 -19.11 -0.65
C ASP A 466 -22.17 -17.67 -0.14
N ARG A 467 -23.24 -17.10 0.41
CA ARG A 467 -23.26 -15.70 0.87
C ARG A 467 -22.58 -15.47 2.23
N HIS A 468 -22.10 -16.52 2.91
CA HIS A 468 -21.49 -16.41 4.22
C HIS A 468 -19.97 -16.28 4.12
N THR A 469 -19.30 -17.32 3.63
CA THR A 469 -17.83 -17.37 3.53
C THR A 469 -17.36 -17.47 2.08
N GLY A 470 -18.13 -18.11 1.20
CA GLY A 470 -17.76 -18.34 -0.19
C GLY A 470 -17.46 -17.07 -0.97
N LEU A 471 -18.19 -15.97 -0.74
CA LEU A 471 -17.90 -14.68 -1.39
C LEU A 471 -16.57 -14.07 -0.95
N ALA A 472 -16.15 -14.26 0.30
CA ALA A 472 -14.85 -13.79 0.77
C ALA A 472 -13.71 -14.63 0.18
N ASP A 473 -13.92 -15.95 0.06
CA ASP A 473 -12.98 -16.86 -0.58
C ASP A 473 -12.83 -16.56 -2.09
N LEU A 474 -13.94 -16.23 -2.76
CA LEU A 474 -13.93 -15.78 -4.14
C LEU A 474 -13.23 -14.42 -4.28
N ALA A 475 -13.43 -13.50 -3.33
CA ALA A 475 -12.75 -12.20 -3.33
C ALA A 475 -11.24 -12.36 -3.24
N GLU A 476 -10.76 -13.23 -2.35
CA GLU A 476 -9.34 -13.55 -2.26
C GLU A 476 -8.80 -14.10 -3.60
N ARG A 477 -9.48 -15.10 -4.16
CA ARG A 477 -9.08 -15.69 -5.45
C ARG A 477 -9.08 -14.66 -6.59
N PHE A 478 -10.11 -13.81 -6.65
CA PHE A 478 -10.17 -12.69 -7.59
C PHE A 478 -8.98 -11.76 -7.44
N ALA A 479 -8.58 -11.40 -6.21
CA ALA A 479 -7.44 -10.50 -5.99
C ALA A 479 -6.13 -11.07 -6.55
N TRP A 480 -5.87 -12.36 -6.34
CA TRP A 480 -4.68 -13.04 -6.89
C TRP A 480 -4.70 -13.14 -8.42
N LEU A 481 -5.85 -13.44 -9.02
CA LEU A 481 -6.00 -13.49 -10.48
C LEU A 481 -5.92 -12.10 -11.13
N HIS A 482 -6.48 -11.09 -10.48
CA HIS A 482 -6.38 -9.69 -10.89
C HIS A 482 -4.91 -9.23 -10.91
N ALA A 483 -4.15 -9.50 -9.85
CA ALA A 483 -2.72 -9.23 -9.80
C ALA A 483 -1.93 -9.99 -10.88
N ALA A 484 -2.30 -11.24 -11.18
CA ALA A 484 -1.65 -12.03 -12.24
C ALA A 484 -1.90 -11.42 -13.63
N ALA A 485 -3.13 -10.96 -13.88
CA ALA A 485 -3.46 -10.20 -15.08
C ALA A 485 -2.68 -8.88 -15.15
N CYS A 486 -2.53 -8.15 -14.04
CA CYS A 486 -1.68 -6.95 -13.99
C CYS A 486 -0.22 -7.24 -14.40
N CYS A 487 0.36 -8.36 -13.97
CA CYS A 487 1.71 -8.77 -14.40
C CYS A 487 1.80 -8.99 -15.91
N LEU A 488 0.83 -9.72 -16.48
CA LEU A 488 0.74 -9.94 -17.92
C LEU A 488 0.62 -8.62 -18.68
N TYR A 489 -0.20 -7.69 -18.21
CA TYR A 489 -0.42 -6.41 -18.88
C TYR A 489 0.77 -5.48 -18.81
N LEU A 490 1.47 -5.42 -17.68
CA LEU A 490 2.70 -4.64 -17.58
C LEU A 490 3.74 -5.15 -18.59
N TRP A 491 3.91 -6.47 -18.69
CA TRP A 491 4.81 -7.07 -19.67
C TRP A 491 4.35 -6.80 -21.11
N TRP A 492 3.06 -7.04 -21.40
CA TRP A 492 2.48 -6.87 -22.73
C TRP A 492 2.61 -5.44 -23.25
N ALA A 493 2.25 -4.44 -22.43
CA ALA A 493 2.20 -3.03 -22.82
C ALA A 493 3.58 -2.37 -22.97
N ASN A 494 4.67 -2.99 -22.48
CA ASN A 494 6.00 -2.39 -22.45
C ASN A 494 7.08 -3.29 -23.11
N PRO A 495 6.94 -3.67 -24.39
CA PRO A 495 7.89 -4.59 -25.06
C PRO A 495 9.32 -4.06 -25.10
N GLU A 496 9.49 -2.75 -25.26
CA GLU A 496 10.80 -2.11 -25.45
C GLU A 496 11.46 -1.64 -24.14
N ARG A 497 10.80 -1.83 -22.98
CA ARG A 497 11.33 -1.35 -21.70
C ARG A 497 12.09 -2.44 -20.95
N SER A 498 13.18 -2.02 -20.31
CA SER A 498 13.89 -2.82 -19.31
C SER A 498 13.12 -2.81 -17.98
N LEU A 499 12.14 -3.70 -17.85
CA LEU A 499 11.43 -3.90 -16.59
C LEU A 499 12.32 -4.68 -15.61
N PHE A 500 12.35 -4.24 -14.35
CA PHE A 500 13.18 -4.86 -13.29
C PHE A 500 14.67 -4.96 -13.65
N GLY A 501 15.17 -4.06 -14.51
CA GLY A 501 16.55 -4.07 -14.99
C GLY A 501 16.94 -5.35 -15.75
N THR A 502 15.95 -6.04 -16.34
CA THR A 502 16.14 -7.17 -17.27
C THR A 502 16.24 -6.67 -18.71
N GLU A 503 16.62 -7.53 -19.66
CA GLU A 503 16.60 -7.16 -21.08
C GLU A 503 15.17 -6.78 -21.53
N PRO A 504 15.02 -5.81 -22.44
CA PRO A 504 13.72 -5.46 -23.01
C PRO A 504 12.93 -6.68 -23.48
N GLY A 505 11.65 -6.74 -23.10
CA GLY A 505 10.76 -7.83 -23.47
C GLY A 505 10.96 -9.15 -22.72
N SER A 506 11.91 -9.24 -21.77
CA SER A 506 12.14 -10.45 -20.97
C SER A 506 10.89 -10.91 -20.23
N ALA A 507 10.54 -12.20 -20.35
CA ALA A 507 9.42 -12.83 -19.67
C ALA A 507 9.82 -13.56 -18.38
N ALA A 508 11.11 -13.58 -18.02
CA ALA A 508 11.62 -14.36 -16.89
C ALA A 508 10.99 -13.96 -15.54
N TRP A 509 10.86 -12.65 -15.31
CA TRP A 509 10.17 -12.15 -14.11
C TRP A 509 8.65 -12.40 -14.18
N LEU A 510 8.05 -12.36 -15.37
CA LEU A 510 6.63 -12.58 -15.59
C LEU A 510 6.25 -14.01 -15.21
N GLY A 511 6.95 -15.02 -15.74
CA GLY A 511 6.71 -16.43 -15.41
C GLY A 511 6.80 -16.69 -13.90
N ALA A 512 7.80 -16.11 -13.23
CA ALA A 512 7.94 -16.24 -11.78
C ALA A 512 6.78 -15.59 -11.01
N CYS A 513 6.34 -14.39 -11.41
CA CYS A 513 5.19 -13.72 -10.79
C CYS A 513 3.89 -14.51 -11.00
N LEU A 514 3.63 -15.00 -12.23
CA LEU A 514 2.44 -15.79 -12.53
C LEU A 514 2.43 -17.10 -11.74
N ALA A 515 3.55 -17.81 -11.65
CA ALA A 515 3.68 -19.02 -10.84
C ALA A 515 3.34 -18.78 -9.36
N HIS A 516 3.85 -17.68 -8.79
CA HIS A 516 3.53 -17.29 -7.41
C HIS A 516 2.03 -16.98 -7.25
N LEU A 517 1.49 -16.09 -8.08
CA LEU A 517 0.13 -15.59 -7.95
C LEU A 517 -0.92 -16.67 -8.22
N LEU A 518 -0.72 -17.53 -9.22
CA LEU A 518 -1.62 -18.65 -9.51
C LEU A 518 -1.59 -19.70 -8.39
N ALA A 519 -0.41 -20.00 -7.83
CA ALA A 519 -0.33 -20.87 -6.66
C ALA A 519 -1.15 -20.31 -5.47
N ARG A 520 -1.11 -18.99 -5.25
CA ARG A 520 -1.93 -18.34 -4.23
C ARG A 520 -3.43 -18.38 -4.56
N ALA A 521 -3.80 -18.10 -5.81
CA ALA A 521 -5.19 -18.19 -6.28
C ALA A 521 -5.78 -19.60 -6.10
N ASP A 522 -4.95 -20.64 -6.27
CA ASP A 522 -5.31 -22.06 -6.10
C ASP A 522 -5.14 -22.56 -4.66
N ARG A 523 -4.76 -21.68 -3.72
CA ARG A 523 -4.51 -22.00 -2.30
C ARG A 523 -3.48 -23.11 -2.07
N VAL A 524 -2.47 -23.20 -2.94
CA VAL A 524 -1.36 -24.14 -2.83
C VAL A 524 -0.07 -23.43 -2.40
N ASP A 525 0.83 -24.13 -1.69
CA ASP A 525 2.15 -23.57 -1.33
C ASP A 525 2.92 -23.24 -2.62
N PRO A 526 3.36 -21.98 -2.82
CA PRO A 526 4.15 -21.58 -3.99
C PRO A 526 5.43 -22.41 -4.19
N ARG A 527 5.91 -23.13 -3.17
CA ARG A 527 7.00 -24.12 -3.32
C ARG A 527 6.73 -25.21 -4.37
N ARG A 528 5.46 -25.52 -4.67
CA ARG A 528 5.12 -26.51 -5.72
C ARG A 528 5.51 -26.03 -7.11
N GLU A 529 5.53 -24.71 -7.32
CA GLU A 529 5.89 -24.05 -8.58
C GLU A 529 7.29 -23.42 -8.48
N ALA A 530 8.17 -23.96 -7.62
CA ALA A 530 9.45 -23.35 -7.30
C ALA A 530 10.38 -23.21 -8.52
N ALA A 531 10.35 -24.18 -9.45
CA ALA A 531 11.19 -24.16 -10.65
C ALA A 531 10.89 -22.94 -11.54
N ALA A 532 9.62 -22.62 -11.74
CA ALA A 532 9.18 -21.45 -12.50
C ALA A 532 9.51 -20.11 -11.80
N GLN A 533 9.74 -20.14 -10.48
CA GLN A 533 10.06 -18.94 -9.69
C GLN A 533 11.56 -18.65 -9.59
N LEU A 534 12.44 -19.62 -9.92
CA LEU A 534 13.90 -19.44 -9.84
C LEU A 534 14.41 -18.17 -10.55
N PRO A 535 13.92 -17.79 -11.74
CA PRO A 535 14.39 -16.58 -12.40
C PRO A 535 14.20 -15.30 -11.58
N ALA A 536 13.20 -15.22 -10.70
CA ALA A 536 13.01 -14.04 -9.85
C ALA A 536 14.17 -13.81 -8.89
N ALA A 537 14.84 -14.87 -8.40
CA ALA A 537 16.04 -14.73 -7.57
C ALA A 537 17.18 -14.07 -8.35
N ASP A 538 17.33 -14.41 -9.63
CA ASP A 538 18.39 -13.85 -10.47
C ASP A 538 18.09 -12.38 -10.82
N VAL A 539 16.82 -12.04 -11.03
CA VAL A 539 16.37 -10.65 -11.24
C VAL A 539 16.67 -9.77 -10.02
N THR A 540 16.28 -10.19 -8.82
CA THR A 540 16.53 -9.39 -7.60
C THR A 540 18.01 -9.39 -7.22
N ALA A 541 18.76 -10.47 -7.45
CA ALA A 541 20.22 -10.47 -7.29
C ALA A 541 20.90 -9.46 -8.23
N GLY A 542 20.50 -9.41 -9.51
CA GLY A 542 21.04 -8.45 -10.46
C GLY A 542 20.70 -6.99 -10.11
N LEU A 543 19.46 -6.73 -9.65
CA LEU A 543 19.09 -5.42 -9.12
C LEU A 543 19.90 -5.05 -7.87
N ARG A 544 20.19 -6.02 -6.98
CA ARG A 544 21.00 -5.81 -5.78
C ARG A 544 22.42 -5.39 -6.16
N GLU A 545 23.06 -6.14 -7.05
CA GLU A 545 24.45 -5.91 -7.49
C GLU A 545 24.62 -4.54 -8.15
N ARG A 546 23.60 -4.09 -8.89
CA ARG A 546 23.59 -2.76 -9.50
C ARG A 546 23.20 -1.64 -8.53
N GLY A 547 22.80 -1.95 -7.29
CA GLY A 547 22.31 -0.93 -6.36
C GLY A 547 21.03 -0.26 -6.85
N LEU A 548 20.08 -1.05 -7.36
CA LEU A 548 18.78 -0.60 -7.83
C LEU A 548 17.66 -1.07 -6.90
N LEU A 549 16.60 -0.27 -6.80
CA LEU A 549 15.33 -0.65 -6.16
C LEU A 549 14.74 -1.90 -6.82
N PHE A 550 14.14 -2.80 -6.04
CA PHE A 550 13.48 -4.00 -6.54
C PHE A 550 12.10 -3.69 -7.14
N SER A 551 12.08 -2.91 -8.23
CA SER A 551 10.85 -2.39 -8.85
C SER A 551 10.91 -2.45 -10.37
N ALA A 552 9.74 -2.51 -11.01
CA ALA A 552 9.56 -2.34 -12.44
C ALA A 552 10.03 -0.96 -12.91
N LEU A 553 10.05 0.02 -11.99
CA LEU A 553 10.62 1.35 -12.15
C LEU A 553 11.91 1.44 -11.32
N PRO A 554 13.05 0.90 -11.82
CA PRO A 554 14.27 0.81 -11.02
C PRO A 554 14.84 2.19 -10.71
N VAL A 555 14.96 2.50 -9.41
CA VAL A 555 15.58 3.72 -8.87
C VAL A 555 17.01 3.43 -8.44
N ARG A 556 17.95 4.35 -8.70
CA ARG A 556 19.32 4.23 -8.18
C ARG A 556 19.36 4.51 -6.69
N LEU A 557 19.92 3.58 -5.93
CA LEU A 557 20.06 3.69 -4.48
C LEU A 557 21.38 4.34 -4.09
N ALA A 558 21.43 4.95 -2.92
CA ALA A 558 22.69 5.44 -2.35
C ALA A 558 23.69 4.28 -2.21
N ARG A 559 24.94 4.51 -2.60
CA ARG A 559 25.99 3.49 -2.51
C ARG A 559 26.51 3.39 -1.07
N PRO A 560 26.90 2.19 -0.62
CA PRO A 560 27.75 2.05 0.56
C PRO A 560 29.04 2.86 0.37
N SER A 561 29.39 3.62 1.41
CA SER A 561 30.58 4.47 1.47
C SER A 561 31.89 3.69 1.66
#